data_AF-A0A316GE23-F1
#
_entry.id   AF-A0A316GE23-F1
#
_cell.length_a   1.000
_cell.length_b   1.000
_cell.length_c   1.000
_cell.angle_alpha   90.00
_cell.angle_beta   90.00
_cell.angle_gamma   90.00
#
_symmetry.space_group_name_H-M   'P 1'
#
loop_
_entity.id
_entity.type
_entity.pdbx_description
1 polymer ?
#
loop_
_entity_poly.entity_id
_entity_poly.type
_entity_poly.pdbx_seq_one_letter_code
_entity_poly.pdbx_strand_id
1 'polypeptide(L)'
;MVFEVERTMRLIDAFKTAVSLSDGLAYIDASKRQVEILYRNGILKPLVPSTSRGSVRHEVFGRDHLDDLLERLGRLPKLPLPNPPEHHPIAYACQHGAGPFGELFAGGLSGESGIWRHPEKVGIRCVYVEAKTVVRKNARV
;
A
#
# COMPACT_ATOMS: atom_id res chain seq x y z
N MET A 1 -4.98 28.20 27.14
CA MET A 1 -4.68 27.18 26.12
C MET A 1 -5.45 25.93 26.50
N VAL A 2 -6.55 25.64 25.80
CA VAL A 2 -7.38 24.46 26.08
C VAL A 2 -6.95 23.38 25.11
N PHE A 3 -6.32 22.32 25.63
CA PHE A 3 -6.07 21.12 24.85
C PHE A 3 -7.32 20.25 24.92
N GLU A 4 -7.83 19.88 23.76
CA GLU A 4 -8.91 18.92 23.64
C GLU A 4 -8.36 17.54 24.04
N VAL A 5 -8.61 17.17 25.31
CA VAL A 5 -8.00 15.99 25.96
C VAL A 5 -8.15 14.73 25.12
N GLU A 6 -9.32 14.53 24.52
CA GLU A 6 -9.61 13.37 23.67
C GLU A 6 -8.67 13.30 22.45
N ARG A 7 -8.46 14.42 21.77
CA ARG A 7 -7.57 14.50 20.61
C ARG A 7 -6.11 14.29 21.00
N THR A 8 -5.69 14.85 22.14
CA THR A 8 -4.34 14.65 22.67
C THR A 8 -4.08 13.20 23.07
N MET A 9 -5.05 12.54 23.71
CA MET A 9 -4.92 11.12 24.09
C MET A 9 -4.81 10.20 22.86
N ARG A 10 -5.64 10.42 21.83
CA ARG A 10 -5.54 9.67 20.56
C ARG A 10 -4.17 9.80 19.91
N LEU A 11 -3.59 11.00 19.95
CA LEU A 11 -2.24 11.22 19.40
C LEU A 11 -1.20 10.44 20.20
N ILE A 12 -1.25 10.51 21.53
CA ILE A 12 -0.33 9.77 22.43
C ILE A 12 -0.41 8.27 22.16
N ASP A 13 -1.60 7.72 22.05
CA ASP A 13 -1.78 6.28 21.83
C ASP A 13 -1.30 5.87 20.44
N ALA A 14 -1.57 6.67 19.40
CA ALA A 14 -1.03 6.44 18.06
C ALA A 14 0.50 6.47 18.03
N PHE A 15 1.15 7.31 18.84
CA PHE A 15 2.61 7.34 18.97
C PHE A 15 3.17 6.11 19.70
N LYS A 16 2.49 5.62 20.75
CA LYS A 16 2.92 4.42 21.49
C LYS A 16 2.95 3.18 20.61
N THR A 17 2.04 3.10 19.63
CA THR A 17 1.95 1.97 18.70
C THR A 17 2.56 2.28 17.35
N ALA A 18 3.24 3.42 17.19
CA ALA A 18 3.76 3.83 15.90
C ALA A 18 4.84 2.87 15.39
N VAL A 19 4.80 2.58 14.10
CA VAL A 19 5.71 1.65 13.43
C VAL A 19 6.73 2.47 12.65
N SER A 20 8.02 2.21 12.87
CA SER A 20 9.09 2.87 12.11
C SER A 20 9.01 2.53 10.63
N LEU A 21 9.61 3.33 9.74
CA LEU A 21 9.68 2.98 8.31
C LEU A 21 10.23 1.57 8.08
N SER A 22 11.34 1.21 8.76
CA SER A 22 12.01 -0.08 8.62
C SER A 22 11.11 -1.25 9.03
N ASP A 23 10.43 -1.11 10.18
CA ASP A 23 9.48 -2.12 10.67
C ASP A 23 8.21 -2.14 9.81
N GLY A 24 7.81 -0.99 9.26
CA GLY A 24 6.68 -0.83 8.37
C GLY A 24 6.87 -1.62 7.08
N LEU A 25 8.10 -1.69 6.54
CA LEU A 25 8.41 -2.54 5.39
C LEU A 25 8.03 -4.00 5.65
N ALA A 26 8.41 -4.51 6.82
CA ALA A 26 8.08 -5.87 7.23
C ALA A 26 6.58 -6.02 7.55
N TYR A 27 6.00 -5.03 8.21
CA TYR A 27 4.59 -5.04 8.65
C TYR A 27 3.61 -5.21 7.50
N ILE A 28 3.84 -4.52 6.37
CA ILE A 28 2.99 -4.63 5.17
C ILE A 28 3.60 -5.49 4.06
N ASP A 29 4.62 -6.30 4.37
CA ASP A 29 5.36 -7.17 3.43
C ASP A 29 5.67 -6.46 2.09
N ALA A 30 6.34 -5.31 2.18
CA ALA A 30 6.63 -4.41 1.07
C ALA A 30 8.11 -4.06 0.99
N SER A 31 8.62 -3.85 -0.23
CA SER A 31 9.96 -3.29 -0.41
C SER A 31 10.00 -1.80 -0.04
N LYS A 32 11.19 -1.31 0.32
CA LYS A 32 11.43 0.12 0.59
C LYS A 32 10.92 1.03 -0.54
N ARG A 33 11.19 0.65 -1.79
CA ARG A 33 10.74 1.40 -2.97
C ARG A 33 9.22 1.46 -3.07
N GLN A 34 8.51 0.38 -2.76
CA GLN A 34 7.05 0.38 -2.76
C GLN A 34 6.52 1.32 -1.68
N VAL A 35 7.06 1.28 -0.46
CA VAL A 35 6.63 2.19 0.62
C VAL A 35 6.87 3.65 0.26
N GLU A 36 8.03 3.98 -0.31
CA GLU A 36 8.30 5.34 -0.80
C GLU A 36 7.30 5.78 -1.88
N ILE A 37 6.89 4.88 -2.79
CA ILE A 37 5.89 5.18 -3.81
C ILE A 37 4.51 5.38 -3.15
N LEU A 38 4.09 4.49 -2.24
CA LEU A 38 2.81 4.61 -1.54
C LEU A 38 2.72 5.91 -0.74
N TYR A 39 3.82 6.29 -0.08
CA TYR A 39 3.94 7.55 0.63
C TYR A 39 3.79 8.74 -0.31
N ARG A 40 4.54 8.79 -1.41
CA ARG A 40 4.48 9.89 -2.39
C ARG A 40 3.11 10.04 -3.04
N ASN A 41 2.36 8.94 -3.18
CA ASN A 41 0.99 8.94 -3.70
C ASN A 41 -0.07 9.22 -2.61
N GLY A 42 0.33 9.52 -1.37
CA GLY A 42 -0.58 9.81 -0.26
C GLY A 42 -1.39 8.62 0.23
N ILE A 43 -1.03 7.40 -0.18
CA ILE A 43 -1.68 6.15 0.23
C ILE A 43 -1.22 5.77 1.64
N LEU A 44 0.09 5.84 1.88
CA LEU A 44 0.66 5.77 3.22
C LEU A 44 0.88 7.18 3.74
N LYS A 45 0.31 7.48 4.91
CA LYS A 45 0.43 8.77 5.58
C LYS A 45 1.23 8.62 6.86
N PRO A 46 2.30 9.39 7.05
CA PRO A 46 3.08 9.33 8.27
C PRO A 46 2.26 9.94 9.41
N LEU A 47 2.50 9.49 10.64
CA LEU A 47 1.87 10.05 11.83
C LEU A 47 2.32 11.50 12.07
N VAL A 48 3.58 11.80 11.72
CA VAL A 48 4.14 13.15 11.70
C VAL A 48 4.57 13.47 10.27
N PRO A 49 3.92 14.43 9.59
CA PRO A 49 4.36 14.88 8.28
C PRO A 49 5.78 15.43 8.34
N SER A 50 6.63 15.06 7.40
CA SER A 50 7.93 15.70 7.32
C SER A 50 7.82 17.13 6.80
N THR A 51 8.64 18.02 7.37
CA THR A 51 8.72 19.43 6.99
C THR A 51 9.71 19.69 5.86
N SER A 52 10.42 18.66 5.37
CA SER A 52 11.45 18.78 4.34
C SER A 52 11.49 17.60 3.36
N ARG A 53 11.86 17.89 2.10
CA ARG A 53 12.06 16.88 1.05
C ARG A 53 13.19 15.91 1.42
N GLY A 54 12.91 14.61 1.44
CA GLY A 54 13.90 13.54 1.68
C GLY A 54 13.93 12.97 3.10
N SER A 55 13.08 13.46 4.00
CA SER A 55 13.02 13.07 5.42
C SER A 55 12.31 11.73 5.69
N VAL A 56 11.87 11.01 4.65
CA VAL A 56 11.15 9.72 4.73
C VAL A 56 11.85 8.69 5.64
N ARG A 57 13.19 8.78 5.79
CA ARG A 57 14.01 7.84 6.56
C ARG A 57 13.69 7.77 8.07
N HIS A 58 13.04 8.79 8.64
CA HIS A 58 12.68 8.83 10.07
C HIS A 58 11.17 8.85 10.30
N GLU A 59 10.39 8.56 9.28
CA GLU A 59 8.94 8.58 9.39
C GLU A 59 8.43 7.37 10.18
N VAL A 60 7.45 7.66 11.01
CA VAL A 60 6.68 6.67 11.75
C VAL A 60 5.25 6.68 11.22
N PHE A 61 4.67 5.51 11.09
CA PHE A 61 3.30 5.30 10.64
C PHE A 61 2.45 4.89 11.83
N GLY A 62 1.23 5.42 11.92
CA GLY A 62 0.27 4.90 12.90
C GLY A 62 -0.08 3.46 12.54
N ARG A 63 -0.03 2.55 13.52
CA ARG A 63 -0.36 1.13 13.31
C ARG A 63 -1.76 0.95 12.74
N ASP A 64 -2.75 1.66 13.28
CA ASP A 64 -4.13 1.62 12.80
C ASP A 64 -4.22 1.93 11.30
N HIS A 65 -3.42 2.88 10.81
CA HIS A 65 -3.38 3.22 9.39
C HIS A 65 -2.81 2.08 8.52
N LEU A 66 -1.83 1.35 9.03
CA LEU A 66 -1.28 0.17 8.35
C LEU A 66 -2.28 -1.00 8.39
N ASP A 67 -2.97 -1.18 9.51
CA ASP A 67 -4.00 -2.21 9.67
C ASP A 67 -5.20 -1.95 8.74
N ASP A 68 -5.65 -0.69 8.62
CA ASP A 68 -6.67 -0.28 7.65
C ASP A 68 -6.26 -0.63 6.21
N LEU A 69 -4.99 -0.40 5.85
CA LEU A 69 -4.47 -0.77 4.54
C LEU A 69 -4.52 -2.29 4.33
N LEU A 70 -4.07 -3.08 5.32
CA LEU A 70 -4.11 -4.54 5.26
C LEU A 70 -5.54 -5.07 5.17
N GLU A 71 -6.48 -4.45 5.90
CA GLU A 71 -7.89 -4.82 5.84
C GLU A 71 -8.49 -4.55 4.46
N ARG A 72 -8.17 -3.39 3.85
CA ARG A 72 -8.58 -3.07 2.47
C ARG A 72 -8.02 -4.08 1.47
N LEU A 73 -6.77 -4.52 1.64
CA LEU A 73 -6.19 -5.60 0.84
C LEU A 73 -6.95 -6.91 1.07
N GLY A 74 -7.34 -7.22 2.30
CA GLY A 74 -8.13 -8.39 2.66
C GLY A 74 -9.47 -8.48 1.92
N ARG A 75 -10.08 -7.33 1.61
CA ARG A 75 -11.36 -7.19 0.88
C ARG A 75 -11.23 -7.36 -0.64
N LEU A 76 -10.02 -7.40 -1.18
CA LEU A 76 -9.82 -7.65 -2.60
C LEU A 76 -10.34 -9.04 -3.01
N PRO A 77 -10.83 -9.19 -4.25
CA PRO A 77 -11.27 -10.49 -4.76
C PRO A 77 -10.12 -11.50 -4.70
N LYS A 78 -10.44 -12.72 -4.28
CA LYS A 78 -9.46 -13.81 -4.16
C LYS A 78 -9.08 -14.33 -5.53
N LEU A 79 -7.79 -14.53 -5.73
CA LEU A 79 -7.24 -15.21 -6.89
C LEU A 79 -7.47 -16.72 -6.75
N PRO A 80 -8.06 -17.41 -7.75
CA PRO A 80 -8.17 -18.86 -7.74
C PRO A 80 -6.79 -19.54 -7.72
N LEU A 81 -6.72 -20.71 -7.06
CA LEU A 81 -5.56 -21.59 -7.08
C LEU A 81 -5.84 -22.83 -7.96
N PRO A 82 -4.86 -23.29 -8.75
CA PRO A 82 -3.55 -22.67 -8.99
C PRO A 82 -3.70 -21.32 -9.73
N ASN A 83 -2.74 -20.42 -9.52
CA ASN A 83 -2.78 -19.09 -10.13
C ASN A 83 -2.89 -19.21 -11.66
N PRO A 84 -3.85 -18.54 -12.30
CA PRO A 84 -3.94 -18.50 -13.76
C PRO A 84 -2.68 -17.85 -14.34
N PRO A 85 -2.23 -18.31 -15.52
CA PRO A 85 -0.96 -17.89 -16.11
C PRO A 85 -0.91 -16.41 -16.48
N GLU A 86 -2.04 -15.73 -16.68
CA GLU A 86 -2.09 -14.29 -16.97
C GLU A 86 -1.94 -13.40 -15.72
N HIS A 87 -1.97 -14.00 -14.52
CA HIS A 87 -1.97 -13.28 -13.26
C HIS A 87 -0.60 -13.29 -12.63
N HIS A 88 -0.03 -12.10 -12.49
CA HIS A 88 1.31 -11.93 -11.96
C HIS A 88 1.30 -11.03 -10.73
N PRO A 89 2.28 -11.19 -9.82
CA PRO A 89 2.47 -10.22 -8.75
C PRO A 89 2.56 -8.80 -9.32
N ILE A 90 1.93 -7.83 -8.67
CA ILE A 90 1.87 -6.44 -9.17
C ILE A 90 3.27 -5.86 -9.45
N ALA A 91 4.27 -6.20 -8.63
CA ALA A 91 5.64 -5.78 -8.83
C ALA A 91 6.24 -6.33 -10.14
N TYR A 92 5.97 -7.60 -10.45
CA TYR A 92 6.39 -8.22 -11.70
C TYR A 92 5.71 -7.52 -12.89
N ALA A 93 4.39 -7.31 -12.82
CA ALA A 93 3.65 -6.65 -13.89
C ALA A 93 4.16 -5.22 -14.17
N CYS A 94 4.45 -4.44 -13.12
CA CYS A 94 5.03 -3.09 -13.25
C CYS A 94 6.39 -3.11 -13.97
N GLN A 95 7.24 -4.10 -13.67
CA GLN A 95 8.53 -4.27 -14.35
C GLN A 95 8.39 -4.62 -15.84
N HIS A 96 7.27 -5.24 -16.22
CA HIS A 96 6.99 -5.70 -17.58
C HIS A 96 6.00 -4.80 -18.33
N GLY A 97 5.93 -3.51 -17.97
CA GLY A 97 5.20 -2.51 -18.75
C GLY A 97 3.72 -2.37 -18.42
N ALA A 98 3.22 -2.94 -17.32
CA ALA A 98 1.85 -2.69 -16.87
C ALA A 98 1.64 -1.23 -16.41
N GLY A 99 2.70 -0.49 -16.09
CA GLY A 99 2.63 0.92 -15.69
C GLY A 99 3.13 1.18 -14.27
N PRO A 100 2.97 2.41 -13.75
CA PRO A 100 3.48 2.80 -12.45
C PRO A 100 2.78 2.08 -11.29
N PHE A 101 3.56 1.51 -10.37
CA PHE A 101 3.02 0.78 -9.20
C PHE A 101 2.00 1.59 -8.39
N GLY A 102 2.28 2.87 -8.14
CA GLY A 102 1.41 3.71 -7.31
C GLY A 102 0.02 3.89 -7.91
N GLU A 103 -0.06 4.11 -9.22
CA GLU A 103 -1.32 4.30 -9.94
C GLU A 103 -2.14 3.01 -9.99
N LEU A 104 -1.48 1.89 -10.34
CA LEU A 104 -2.15 0.58 -10.39
C LEU A 104 -2.66 0.12 -9.03
N PHE A 105 -1.84 0.32 -8.00
CA PHE A 105 -2.20 -0.05 -6.65
C PHE A 105 -3.34 0.83 -6.10
N ALA A 106 -3.29 2.16 -6.35
CA ALA A 106 -4.35 3.08 -5.96
C ALA A 106 -5.68 2.77 -6.66
N GLY A 107 -5.66 2.60 -7.99
CA GLY A 107 -6.84 2.28 -8.79
C GLY A 107 -7.46 0.95 -8.37
N GLY A 108 -6.64 -0.07 -8.12
CA GLY A 108 -7.14 -1.34 -7.63
C GLY A 108 -7.76 -1.25 -6.22
N LEU A 109 -7.15 -0.45 -5.32
CA LEU A 109 -7.68 -0.22 -3.98
C LEU A 109 -8.95 0.64 -3.93
N SER A 110 -9.24 1.42 -4.98
CA SER A 110 -10.50 2.17 -5.13
C SER A 110 -11.61 1.34 -5.78
N GLY A 111 -11.33 0.09 -6.14
CA GLY A 111 -12.29 -0.82 -6.76
C GLY A 111 -12.28 -0.80 -8.28
N GLU A 112 -11.31 -0.17 -8.93
CA GLU A 112 -11.11 -0.39 -10.36
C GLU A 112 -10.68 -1.84 -10.60
N SER A 113 -11.48 -2.55 -11.39
CA SER A 113 -11.28 -3.96 -11.71
C SER A 113 -9.89 -4.20 -12.33
N GLY A 114 -9.15 -5.16 -11.78
CA GLY A 114 -7.86 -5.59 -12.33
C GLY A 114 -6.82 -6.03 -11.29
N ILE A 115 -7.11 -5.87 -9.99
CA ILE A 115 -6.24 -6.36 -8.91
C ILE A 115 -6.94 -7.42 -8.07
N TRP A 116 -6.21 -8.49 -7.76
CA TRP A 116 -6.67 -9.64 -7.00
C TRP A 116 -5.72 -9.92 -5.84
N ARG A 117 -6.23 -10.60 -4.82
CA ARG A 117 -5.43 -11.06 -3.68
C ARG A 117 -5.13 -12.55 -3.77
N HIS A 118 -3.85 -12.89 -3.72
CA HIS A 118 -3.38 -14.25 -3.53
C HIS A 118 -3.77 -14.76 -2.13
N PRO A 119 -4.41 -15.94 -2.01
CA PRO A 119 -4.98 -16.39 -0.73
C PRO A 119 -3.91 -16.76 0.32
N GLU A 120 -2.73 -17.20 -0.11
CA GLU A 120 -1.65 -17.66 0.78
C GLU A 120 -0.57 -16.60 1.09
N LYS A 121 -0.74 -15.37 0.59
CA LYS A 121 0.22 -14.27 0.79
C LYS A 121 -0.43 -13.15 1.56
N VAL A 122 0.38 -12.35 2.24
CA VAL A 122 -0.04 -11.19 3.03
C VAL A 122 0.58 -9.90 2.51
N GLY A 123 0.12 -8.75 3.03
CA GLY A 123 0.68 -7.45 2.70
C GLY A 123 0.64 -7.10 1.21
N ILE A 124 1.54 -6.25 0.75
CA ILE A 124 1.61 -5.82 -0.65
C ILE A 124 1.91 -6.99 -1.59
N ARG A 125 2.68 -7.98 -1.13
CA ARG A 125 3.01 -9.19 -1.89
C ARG A 125 1.82 -10.08 -2.25
N CYS A 126 0.68 -9.90 -1.58
CA CYS A 126 -0.54 -10.62 -1.94
C CYS A 126 -1.22 -10.06 -3.18
N VAL A 127 -0.82 -8.90 -3.69
CA VAL A 127 -1.50 -8.22 -4.80
C VAL A 127 -1.01 -8.72 -6.16
N TYR A 128 -1.96 -9.20 -6.93
CA TYR A 128 -1.78 -9.74 -8.28
C TYR A 128 -2.63 -8.95 -9.26
N VAL A 129 -2.16 -8.87 -10.50
CA VAL A 129 -2.86 -8.19 -11.59
C VAL A 129 -2.85 -9.05 -12.84
N GLU A 130 -3.88 -8.90 -13.67
CA GLU A 130 -3.92 -9.50 -15.00
C GLU A 130 -3.07 -8.68 -15.97
N ALA A 131 -1.93 -9.20 -16.43
CA ALA A 131 -0.98 -8.43 -17.22
C ALA A 131 -1.57 -7.90 -18.55
N LYS A 132 -2.53 -8.62 -19.15
CA LYS A 132 -3.16 -8.24 -20.44
C LYS A 132 -4.14 -7.06 -20.30
N THR A 133 -4.76 -6.89 -19.14
CA THR A 133 -5.84 -5.92 -18.91
C THR A 133 -5.29 -4.54 -18.62
N VAL A 134 -4.11 -4.48 -17.99
CA VAL A 134 -3.45 -3.24 -17.65
C VAL A 134 -2.74 -2.59 -18.85
N VAL A 135 -2.08 -3.39 -19.70
CA VAL A 135 -1.43 -2.89 -20.93
C VAL A 135 -2.45 -2.27 -21.90
N ARG A 136 -3.69 -2.78 -21.95
CA ARG A 136 -4.76 -2.24 -22.81
C ARG A 136 -5.31 -0.89 -22.35
N LYS A 137 -5.33 -0.57 -21.05
CA LYS A 137 -5.78 0.74 -20.55
C LYS A 137 -4.77 1.85 -20.92
N ASN A 138 -3.47 1.55 -20.85
CA ASN A 138 -2.41 2.54 -21.11
C ASN A 138 -2.13 2.77 -22.61
N ALA A 139 -2.56 1.88 -23.50
CA ALA A 139 -2.43 2.05 -24.95
C ALA A 139 -3.54 2.94 -25.59
N ARG A 140 -4.47 3.46 -24.78
CA ARG A 140 -5.61 4.28 -25.24
C ARG A 140 -5.57 5.74 -24.76
N VAL A 141 -4.41 6.23 -24.33
CA VAL A 141 -4.20 7.65 -24.00
C VAL A 141 -3.21 8.26 -24.98
#